data_AF-A0A1J3GJY6-F1
#
_entry.id   AF-A0A1J3GJY6-F1
#
_cell.length_a   1.000
_cell.length_b   1.000
_cell.length_c   1.000
_cell.angle_alpha   90.00
_cell.angle_beta   90.00
_cell.angle_gamma   90.00
#
_symmetry.space_group_name_H-M   'P 1'
#
loop_
_entity.id
_entity.type
_entity.pdbx_description
1 polymer ?
#
loop_
_entity_poly.entity_id
_entity_poly.type
_entity_poly.pdbx_seq_one_letter_code
_entity_poly.pdbx_strand_id
1 'polypeptide(L)'
;SGVTALIRSTYPNWSPAAIKSAMMTSADLYDRQGKVIQDGNKPAGLFAIGAGHVNPGKAINPGLVYNIQPVDYITYLCSLGFTRSDVLAITHKNVSC
;
A
#
# COMPACT_ATOMS: atom_id res chain seq x y z
N SER A 1 -8.70 8.88 -1.41
CA SER A 1 -9.77 8.12 -2.07
C SER A 1 -9.93 8.39 -3.57
N GLY A 2 -9.75 9.61 -4.08
CA GLY A 2 -9.90 9.88 -5.53
C GLY A 2 -8.88 9.16 -6.43
N VAL A 3 -7.59 9.20 -6.10
CA VAL A 3 -6.52 8.55 -6.89
C VAL A 3 -6.74 7.03 -6.99
N THR A 4 -7.10 6.40 -5.87
CA THR A 4 -7.43 4.97 -5.83
C THR A 4 -8.61 4.64 -6.75
N ALA A 5 -9.66 5.46 -6.75
CA ALA A 5 -10.81 5.26 -7.62
C ALA A 5 -10.44 5.40 -9.11
N LEU A 6 -9.59 6.36 -9.45
CA LEU A 6 -9.07 6.55 -10.81
C LEU A 6 -8.22 5.35 -11.30
N ILE A 7 -7.36 4.81 -10.44
CA ILE A 7 -6.58 3.61 -10.78
C ILE A 7 -7.53 2.42 -10.95
N ARG A 8 -8.52 2.26 -10.07
CA ARG A 8 -9.52 1.18 -10.17
C ARG A 8 -10.40 1.30 -11.42
N SER A 9 -10.75 2.51 -11.86
CA SER A 9 -11.52 2.68 -13.10
C SER A 9 -10.71 2.30 -14.34
N THR A 10 -9.38 2.49 -14.30
CA THR A 10 -8.47 2.11 -15.38
C THR A 10 -8.10 0.63 -15.35
N TYR A 11 -7.98 0.05 -14.16
CA TYR A 11 -7.69 -1.37 -13.92
C TYR A 11 -8.79 -2.03 -13.07
N PRO A 12 -9.96 -2.36 -13.65
CA PRO A 12 -11.10 -2.87 -12.90
C PRO A 12 -10.86 -4.19 -12.16
N ASN A 13 -9.85 -4.96 -12.56
CA ASN A 13 -9.55 -6.27 -11.96
C ASN A 13 -8.40 -6.23 -10.94
N TRP A 14 -7.73 -5.09 -10.76
CA TRP A 14 -6.61 -4.99 -9.82
C TRP A 14 -7.07 -5.10 -8.37
N SER A 15 -6.42 -5.97 -7.61
CA SER A 15 -6.69 -6.09 -6.17
C SER A 15 -6.42 -4.76 -5.44
N PRO A 16 -6.98 -4.57 -4.23
CA PRO A 16 -6.61 -3.43 -3.39
C PRO A 16 -5.09 -3.34 -3.11
N ALA A 17 -4.41 -4.50 -2.99
CA ALA A 17 -2.97 -4.56 -2.79
C ALA A 17 -2.20 -4.08 -4.02
N ALA A 18 -2.62 -4.47 -5.24
CA ALA A 18 -2.01 -4.00 -6.47
C ALA A 18 -2.16 -2.48 -6.65
N ILE A 19 -3.34 -1.92 -6.34
CA ILE A 19 -3.57 -0.48 -6.39
C ILE A 19 -2.71 0.26 -5.36
N LYS A 20 -2.61 -0.28 -4.13
CA LYS A 20 -1.70 0.26 -3.11
C LYS A 20 -0.26 0.22 -3.59
N SER A 21 0.19 -0.90 -4.15
CA SER A 21 1.55 -1.05 -4.67
C SER A 21 1.84 -0.01 -5.75
N ALA A 22 0.95 0.16 -6.72
CA ALA A 22 1.12 1.13 -7.80
C ALA A 22 1.32 2.56 -7.26
N MET A 23 0.51 2.96 -6.27
CA MET A 23 0.65 4.27 -5.64
C MET A 23 1.97 4.43 -4.87
N MET A 24 2.46 3.36 -4.22
CA MET A 24 3.68 3.41 -3.42
C MET A 24 4.95 3.38 -4.28
N THR A 25 5.05 2.46 -5.23
CA THR A 25 6.27 2.27 -6.04
C THR A 25 6.49 3.39 -7.05
N SER A 26 5.43 4.16 -7.35
CA SER A 26 5.49 5.29 -8.27
C SER A 26 5.47 6.66 -7.56
N ALA A 27 5.57 6.69 -6.23
CA ALA A 27 5.57 7.92 -5.45
C ALA A 27 6.87 8.72 -5.67
N ASP A 28 6.78 10.04 -5.53
CA ASP A 28 7.94 10.93 -5.65
C ASP A 28 8.54 11.22 -4.26
N LEU A 29 9.87 11.16 -4.15
CA LEU A 29 10.62 11.49 -2.92
C LEU A 29 11.09 12.95 -2.88
N TYR A 30 10.89 13.67 -3.98
CA TYR A 30 11.36 15.03 -4.18
C TYR A 30 10.17 15.98 -4.33
N ASP A 31 10.33 17.20 -3.81
CA ASP A 31 9.40 18.29 -4.01
C ASP A 31 9.49 18.86 -5.44
N ARG A 32 8.68 19.88 -5.72
CA ARG A 32 8.64 20.53 -7.05
C ARG A 32 9.93 21.24 -7.41
N GLN A 33 10.80 21.53 -6.44
CA GLN A 33 12.10 22.14 -6.63
C GLN A 33 13.21 21.08 -6.77
N GLY A 34 12.87 19.80 -6.77
CA GLY A 34 13.83 18.69 -6.86
C GLY A 34 14.58 18.44 -5.56
N LYS A 35 14.15 19.01 -4.42
CA LYS A 35 14.75 18.76 -3.11
C LYS A 35 14.03 17.60 -2.44
N VAL A 36 14.72 16.86 -1.57
CA VAL A 36 14.08 15.81 -0.79
C VAL A 36 12.96 16.41 0.07
N ILE A 37 11.83 15.71 0.17
CA ILE A 37 10.71 16.14 1.01
C ILE A 37 11.20 16.30 2.46
N GLN A 38 10.79 17.39 3.11
CA GLN A 38 11.21 17.73 4.48
C GLN A 38 10.09 17.43 5.48
N ASP A 39 10.49 17.01 6.67
CA ASP A 39 9.69 16.97 7.90
C ASP A 39 10.16 18.15 8.78
N GLY A 40 9.54 19.31 8.60
CA GLY A 40 10.01 20.58 9.17
C GLY A 40 11.35 20.99 8.55
N ASN A 41 12.41 20.99 9.36
CA ASN A 41 13.75 21.44 8.95
C ASN A 41 14.73 20.29 8.67
N LYS A 42 14.25 19.05 8.56
CA LYS A 42 15.06 17.86 8.31
C LYS A 42 14.44 17.01 7.20
N PRO A 43 15.21 16.19 6.46
CA PRO A 43 14.64 15.27 5.49
C PRO A 43 13.60 14.34 6.11
N ALA A 44 12.48 14.13 5.42
CA ALA A 44 11.40 13.27 5.87
C ALA A 44 11.84 11.80 5.81
N GLY A 45 11.70 11.10 6.93
CA GLY A 45 11.96 9.66 7.02
C GLY A 45 10.79 8.80 6.58
N LEU A 46 11.01 7.48 6.53
CA LEU A 46 9.99 6.48 6.15
C LEU A 46 8.70 6.59 7.00
N PHE A 47 8.82 6.85 8.29
CA PHE A 47 7.65 6.98 9.17
C PHE A 47 6.86 8.28 8.96
N ALA A 48 7.43 9.29 8.28
CA ALA A 48 6.77 10.55 8.00
C ALA A 48 6.01 10.52 6.66
N ILE A 49 6.61 9.96 5.61
CA ILE A 49 6.08 10.02 4.23
C ILE A 49 5.85 8.64 3.58
N GLY A 50 6.18 7.55 4.26
CA GLY A 50 6.12 6.22 3.67
C GLY A 50 6.98 6.14 2.41
N ALA A 51 6.35 5.79 1.30
CA ALA A 51 7.02 5.69 0.00
C ALA A 51 7.24 7.04 -0.70
N GLY A 52 6.66 8.13 -0.21
CA GLY A 52 6.76 9.47 -0.81
C GLY A 52 5.40 10.11 -1.11
N HIS A 53 5.44 11.24 -1.83
CA HIS A 53 4.25 11.94 -2.27
C HIS A 53 3.60 11.22 -3.47
N VAL A 54 2.28 11.04 -3.43
CA VAL A 54 1.56 10.36 -4.51
C VAL A 54 1.73 11.08 -5.85
N ASN A 55 2.02 10.31 -6.90
CA ASN A 55 2.03 10.79 -8.29
C ASN A 55 0.99 10.01 -9.10
N PRO A 56 -0.24 10.55 -9.28
CA PRO A 56 -1.31 9.84 -9.98
C PRO A 56 -0.95 9.50 -11.43
N GLY A 57 -0.18 10.35 -12.10
CA GLY A 57 0.24 10.14 -13.49
C GLY A 57 1.18 8.95 -13.65
N LYS A 58 2.12 8.75 -12.71
CA LYS A 58 2.98 7.56 -12.69
C LYS A 58 2.25 6.33 -12.16
N ALA A 59 1.35 6.49 -11.18
CA ALA A 59 0.62 5.39 -10.55
C ALA A 59 -0.35 4.68 -11.51
N ILE A 60 -0.78 5.35 -12.59
CA ILE A 60 -1.60 4.74 -13.63
C ILE A 60 -0.80 3.80 -14.53
N ASN A 61 0.54 3.89 -14.56
CA ASN A 61 1.39 2.97 -15.30
C ASN A 61 2.66 2.68 -14.50
N PRO A 62 2.56 1.91 -13.40
CA PRO A 62 3.66 1.69 -12.47
C PRO A 62 4.72 0.71 -13.00
N GLY A 63 4.50 0.10 -14.17
CA GLY A 63 5.31 -0.99 -14.72
C GLY A 63 5.07 -2.31 -14.00
N LEU A 64 5.43 -2.39 -12.71
CA LEU A 64 5.28 -3.57 -11.85
C LEU A 64 4.43 -3.26 -10.62
N VAL A 65 3.73 -4.28 -10.12
CA VAL A 65 2.96 -4.23 -8.86
C VAL A 65 3.30 -5.42 -7.98
N TYR A 66 3.44 -5.16 -6.69
CA TYR A 66 3.51 -6.18 -5.64
C TYR A 66 2.10 -6.53 -5.21
N ASN A 67 1.57 -7.62 -5.76
CA ASN A 67 0.21 -8.08 -5.47
C ASN A 67 0.23 -9.20 -4.41
N ILE A 68 -0.75 -9.18 -3.52
CA ILE A 68 -1.00 -10.23 -2.52
C ILE A 68 -2.50 -10.45 -2.33
N GLN A 69 -2.87 -11.63 -1.87
CA GLN A 69 -4.24 -12.06 -1.65
C GLN A 69 -4.63 -11.98 -0.17
N PRO A 70 -5.94 -11.93 0.15
CA PRO A 70 -6.41 -11.96 1.54
C PRO A 70 -5.88 -13.13 2.38
N VAL A 71 -5.63 -14.30 1.75
CA VAL A 71 -5.07 -15.47 2.45
C VAL A 71 -3.64 -15.22 2.93
N ASP A 72 -2.85 -14.45 2.20
CA ASP A 72 -1.46 -14.14 2.58
C ASP A 72 -1.43 -13.31 3.87
N TYR A 73 -2.39 -12.39 4.04
CA TYR A 73 -2.54 -11.64 5.29
C TYR A 73 -2.95 -12.54 6.46
N ILE A 74 -3.81 -13.53 6.23
CA ILE A 74 -4.20 -14.50 7.26
C ILE A 74 -3.00 -15.34 7.67
N THR A 75 -2.23 -15.86 6.70
CA THR A 75 -0.99 -16.59 6.96
C THR A 75 0.01 -15.72 7.75
N TYR A 76 0.14 -14.45 7.41
CA TYR A 76 0.97 -13.51 8.16
C TYR A 76 0.48 -13.34 9.62
N LEU A 77 -0.82 -13.13 9.85
CA LEU A 77 -1.37 -13.05 11.20
C LEU A 77 -1.11 -14.32 12.02
N CYS A 78 -1.32 -15.50 11.43
CA CYS A 78 -0.98 -16.78 12.08
C CYS A 78 0.52 -16.85 12.44
N SER A 79 1.41 -16.41 11.54
CA SER A 79 2.85 -16.41 11.78
C SER A 79 3.31 -15.49 12.92
N LEU A 80 2.52 -14.46 13.23
CA LEU A 80 2.74 -13.56 14.37
C LEU A 80 2.26 -14.15 15.72
N GLY A 81 1.68 -15.36 15.72
CA GLY A 81 1.15 -16.02 16.91
C GLY A 81 -0.29 -15.61 17.27
N PHE A 82 -1.05 -15.03 16.34
CA PHE A 82 -2.46 -14.74 16.56
C PHE A 82 -3.25 -16.04 16.71
N THR A 83 -4.16 -16.06 17.69
CA THR A 83 -5.00 -17.24 17.92
C THR A 83 -6.11 -17.33 16.86
N ARG A 84 -6.73 -18.51 16.75
CA ARG A 84 -7.93 -18.70 15.92
C ARG A 84 -9.04 -17.70 16.25
N SER A 85 -9.24 -17.38 17.53
CA SER A 85 -10.22 -16.37 17.96
C SER A 85 -9.86 -14.96 17.46
N ASP A 86 -8.58 -14.59 17.50
CA ASP A 86 -8.13 -13.27 17.03
C ASP A 86 -8.30 -13.13 15.52
N VAL A 87 -7.85 -14.15 14.78
CA VAL A 87 -7.98 -14.18 13.30
C VAL A 87 -9.46 -14.17 12.90
N LEU A 88 -10.32 -14.91 13.60
CA LEU A 88 -11.77 -14.87 13.38
C LEU A 88 -12.35 -13.47 13.68
N ALA A 89 -11.91 -12.81 14.75
CA ALA A 89 -12.39 -11.47 15.09
C ALA A 89 -11.98 -10.41 14.05
N ILE A 90 -10.78 -10.51 13.48
CA ILE A 90 -10.25 -9.55 12.50
C ILE A 90 -10.80 -9.80 11.10
N THR A 91 -10.84 -11.07 10.67
CA THR A 91 -11.12 -11.41 9.28
C THR A 91 -12.54 -11.90 9.04
N HIS A 92 -13.29 -12.20 10.12
CA HIS A 92 -14.58 -12.87 10.10
C HIS A 92 -14.55 -14.22 9.35
N LYS A 93 -13.37 -14.85 9.25
CA LYS A 93 -13.18 -16.18 8.67
C LYS A 93 -12.74 -17.17 9.73
N ASN A 94 -13.39 -18.33 9.73
CA ASN A 94 -13.04 -19.42 10.62
C ASN A 94 -11.86 -20.21 10.03
N VAL A 95 -10.64 -19.77 10.34
CA VAL A 95 -9.39 -20.37 9.85
C VAL A 95 -8.65 -21.02 10.99
N SER A 96 -8.08 -22.21 10.76
CA SER A 96 -7.08 -22.78 11.68
C SER A 96 -5.71 -22.25 11.29
N CYS A 97 -5.18 -21.38 12.14
CA CYS A 97 -3.76 -21.43 12.45
C CYS A 97 -3.49 -22.71 13.27
#